data_AF-A0A840D3Y1-F1
#
_entry.id   AF-A0A840D3Y1-F1
#
_cell.length_a   1.000
_cell.length_b   1.000
_cell.length_c   1.000
_cell.angle_alpha   90.00
_cell.angle_beta   90.00
_cell.angle_gamma   90.00
#
_symmetry.space_group_name_H-M   'P 1'
#
loop_
_entity.id
_entity.type
_entity.pdbx_description
1 polymer ?
#
loop_
_entity_poly.entity_id
_entity_poly.type
_entity_poly.pdbx_seq_one_letter_code
_entity_poly.pdbx_strand_id
1 'polypeptide(L)'
;MKLNMRFVIGAFLTLALSVSSCDTFKDEMSPESYSEATKHIDGNWQLSAVSRNGVDITKYMDFTRFRIVLNKDNTYEMKNYLPFIVRNNGTWQVDDPLYPFHLSFKEEGTNKDVKTEIGFLTVDGERRLTIKLSPGCYTNKYLYTFKQVAK
;
A
#
# COMPACT_ATOMS: atom_id res chain seq x y z
N MET A 1 -0.79 68.39 22.23
CA MET A 1 -0.80 68.09 20.77
C MET A 1 -2.21 67.65 20.39
N LYS A 2 -3.01 68.48 19.69
CA LYS A 2 -4.38 68.10 19.29
C LYS A 2 -4.28 67.25 18.03
N LEU A 3 -4.49 65.94 18.17
CA LEU A 3 -4.53 65.02 17.04
C LEU A 3 -5.75 65.37 16.18
N ASN A 4 -5.52 65.66 14.90
CA ASN A 4 -6.58 66.15 14.02
C ASN A 4 -7.54 64.97 13.74
N MET A 5 -8.76 65.03 14.29
CA MET A 5 -9.73 63.92 14.29
C MET A 5 -9.97 63.31 12.90
N ARG A 6 -9.91 64.15 11.85
CA ARG A 6 -10.03 63.71 10.45
C ARG A 6 -8.88 62.83 9.99
N PHE A 7 -7.67 63.06 10.48
CA PHE A 7 -6.47 62.27 10.17
C PHE A 7 -6.49 60.92 10.89
N VAL A 8 -7.01 60.89 12.13
CA VAL A 8 -7.19 59.65 12.90
C VAL A 8 -8.24 58.75 12.25
N ILE A 9 -9.37 59.33 11.83
CA ILE A 9 -10.45 58.60 11.15
C ILE A 9 -9.96 58.07 9.79
N GLY A 10 -9.22 58.88 9.02
CA GLY A 10 -8.65 58.45 7.75
C GLY A 10 -7.67 57.28 7.91
N ALA A 11 -6.76 57.36 8.88
CA ALA A 11 -5.78 56.30 9.16
C ALA A 11 -6.46 55.00 9.63
N PHE A 12 -7.52 55.09 10.43
CA PHE A 12 -8.31 53.92 10.85
C PHE A 12 -9.04 53.26 9.68
N LEU A 13 -9.60 54.06 8.77
CA LEU A 13 -10.32 53.54 7.60
C LEU A 13 -9.38 52.81 6.63
N THR A 14 -8.17 53.34 6.44
CA THR A 14 -7.15 52.68 5.59
C THR A 14 -6.62 51.39 6.21
N LEU A 15 -6.46 51.35 7.54
CA LEU A 15 -6.02 50.14 8.24
C LEU A 15 -7.10 49.04 8.20
N ALA A 16 -8.37 49.41 8.35
CA ALA A 16 -9.50 48.49 8.27
C ALA A 16 -9.67 47.86 6.87
N LEU A 17 -9.33 48.58 5.79
CA LEU A 17 -9.36 48.06 4.42
C LEU A 17 -8.18 47.14 4.10
N SER A 18 -7.07 47.22 4.83
CA SER A 18 -5.89 46.37 4.61
C SER A 18 -5.99 44.99 5.28
N VAL A 19 -6.85 44.84 6.29
CA VAL A 19 -7.04 43.56 7.01
C VAL A 19 -8.13 42.65 6.40
N SER A 20 -8.83 43.10 5.36
CA SER A 20 -9.82 42.29 4.64
C SER A 20 -9.23 41.40 3.55
N SER A 21 -7.93 41.50 3.27
CA SER A 21 -7.22 40.62 2.33
C SER A 21 -6.72 39.35 3.02
N CYS A 22 -7.55 38.71 3.84
CA CYS A 22 -7.40 37.31 4.20
C CYS A 22 -8.20 36.49 3.20
N ASP A 23 -7.59 36.17 2.07
CA ASP A 23 -8.07 35.11 1.19
C ASP A 23 -7.75 33.78 1.90
N THR A 24 -8.57 33.42 2.90
CA THR A 24 -8.51 32.07 3.46
C THR A 24 -8.87 31.17 2.30
N PHE A 25 -7.90 30.41 1.80
CA PHE A 25 -8.10 29.40 0.77
C PHE A 25 -9.25 28.49 1.24
N LYS A 26 -10.45 28.77 0.73
CA LYS A 26 -11.62 27.94 0.91
C LYS A 26 -11.50 26.86 -0.12
N ASP A 27 -10.62 25.91 0.15
CA ASP A 27 -10.76 24.61 -0.48
C ASP A 27 -12.15 24.11 -0.09
N GLU A 28 -13.03 23.92 -1.07
CA GLU A 28 -14.27 23.14 -0.94
C GLU A 28 -13.94 21.65 -0.68
N MET A 29 -12.98 21.38 0.21
CA MET A 29 -12.68 20.05 0.70
C MET A 29 -13.74 19.71 1.74
N SER A 30 -14.94 19.36 1.29
CA SER A 30 -15.84 18.59 2.14
C SER A 30 -15.14 17.26 2.46
N PRO A 31 -15.18 16.79 3.71
CA PRO A 31 -14.63 15.48 4.09
C PRO A 31 -15.19 14.30 3.28
N GLU A 32 -16.31 14.52 2.57
CA GLU A 32 -16.97 13.51 1.73
C GLU A 32 -16.37 13.39 0.31
N SER A 33 -15.54 14.35 -0.13
CA SER A 33 -15.05 14.38 -1.52
C SER A 33 -13.88 13.43 -1.81
N TYR A 34 -13.21 12.91 -0.78
CA TYR A 34 -12.11 11.95 -0.92
C TYR A 34 -12.51 10.60 -0.34
N SER A 35 -12.89 9.67 -1.22
CA SER A 35 -13.07 8.27 -0.87
C SER A 35 -11.87 7.45 -1.36
N GLU A 36 -11.33 6.62 -0.48
CA GLU A 36 -10.25 5.71 -0.83
C GLU A 36 -10.78 4.66 -1.82
N ALA A 37 -10.11 4.52 -2.96
CA ALA A 37 -10.48 3.54 -3.96
C ALA A 37 -10.08 2.11 -3.52
N THR A 38 -10.91 1.12 -3.88
CA THR A 38 -10.58 -0.30 -3.70
C THR A 38 -9.23 -0.65 -4.33
N LYS A 39 -8.39 -1.36 -3.56
CA LYS A 39 -7.09 -1.84 -4.02
C LYS A 39 -7.24 -3.15 -4.79
N HIS A 40 -6.92 -3.12 -6.07
CA HIS A 40 -6.84 -4.30 -6.92
C HIS A 40 -5.48 -5.01 -6.72
N ILE A 41 -5.47 -6.01 -5.82
CA ILE A 41 -4.28 -6.86 -5.56
C ILE A 41 -4.20 -8.03 -6.55
N ASP A 42 -5.28 -8.34 -7.27
CA ASP A 42 -5.26 -9.33 -8.34
C ASP A 42 -4.20 -8.99 -9.40
N GLY A 43 -3.49 -10.01 -9.89
CA GLY A 43 -2.38 -9.81 -10.80
C GLY A 43 -1.40 -10.97 -10.85
N ASN A 44 -0.48 -10.87 -11.81
CA ASN A 44 0.67 -11.76 -11.92
C ASN A 44 1.86 -11.11 -11.21
N TRP A 45 2.29 -11.70 -10.11
CA TRP A 45 3.32 -11.15 -9.24
C TRP A 45 4.59 -11.98 -9.37
N GLN A 46 5.66 -11.37 -9.87
CA GLN A 46 6.97 -12.00 -9.97
C GLN A 46 7.86 -11.57 -8.80
N LEU A 47 8.51 -12.54 -8.16
CA LEU A 47 9.43 -12.26 -7.07
C LEU A 47 10.68 -11.54 -7.59
N SER A 48 11.02 -10.44 -6.94
CA SER A 48 12.09 -9.53 -7.39
C SER A 48 13.18 -9.30 -6.37
N ALA A 49 12.84 -9.38 -5.08
CA ALA A 49 13.82 -9.27 -4.00
C ALA A 49 13.38 -10.11 -2.80
N VAL A 50 14.36 -10.60 -2.05
CA VAL A 50 14.17 -11.38 -0.84
C VAL A 50 15.11 -10.91 0.24
N SER A 51 14.57 -10.64 1.42
CA SER A 51 15.33 -10.43 2.65
C SER A 51 15.06 -11.56 3.63
N ARG A 52 16.10 -11.97 4.38
CA ARG A 52 16.03 -12.92 5.49
C ARG A 52 16.58 -12.27 6.75
N ASN A 53 15.75 -12.15 7.78
CA ASN A 53 16.07 -11.49 9.05
C ASN A 53 16.64 -10.07 8.84
N GLY A 54 16.12 -9.34 7.86
CA GLY A 54 16.58 -7.99 7.51
C GLY A 54 17.77 -7.95 6.55
N VAL A 55 18.44 -9.07 6.29
CA VAL A 55 19.57 -9.15 5.35
C VAL A 55 19.06 -9.44 3.94
N ASP A 56 19.42 -8.61 2.97
CA ASP A 56 19.12 -8.86 1.56
C ASP A 56 19.89 -10.10 1.06
N ILE A 57 19.15 -11.07 0.55
CA ILE A 57 19.68 -12.31 -0.01
C ILE A 57 19.39 -12.47 -1.51
N THR A 58 18.87 -11.42 -2.16
CA THR A 58 18.39 -11.43 -3.54
C THR A 58 19.45 -11.94 -4.53
N LYS A 59 20.73 -11.67 -4.27
CA LYS A 59 21.84 -12.06 -5.15
C LYS A 59 22.32 -13.51 -4.96
N TYR A 60 21.86 -14.22 -3.95
CA TYR A 60 22.34 -15.58 -3.65
C TYR A 60 21.69 -16.66 -4.50
N MET A 61 20.54 -16.38 -5.13
CA MET A 61 19.88 -17.28 -6.08
C MET A 61 18.97 -16.51 -7.04
N ASP A 62 18.59 -17.15 -8.13
CA ASP A 62 17.62 -16.58 -9.07
C ASP A 62 16.18 -16.78 -8.58
N PHE A 63 15.62 -15.71 -8.01
CA PHE A 63 14.24 -15.67 -7.54
C PHE A 63 13.22 -15.33 -8.64
N THR A 64 13.66 -14.86 -9.80
CA THR A 64 12.78 -14.28 -10.84
C THR A 64 11.86 -15.31 -11.48
N ARG A 65 12.17 -16.60 -11.30
CA ARG A 65 11.36 -17.71 -11.79
C ARG A 65 10.06 -17.87 -11.01
N PHE A 66 10.07 -17.56 -9.71
CA PHE A 66 8.90 -17.73 -8.86
C PHE A 66 7.85 -16.66 -9.15
N ARG A 67 6.61 -17.10 -9.35
CA ARG A 67 5.46 -16.22 -9.54
C ARG A 67 4.28 -16.71 -8.72
N ILE A 68 3.50 -15.76 -8.23
CA ILE A 68 2.16 -16.01 -7.70
C ILE A 68 1.16 -15.25 -8.56
N VAL A 69 0.17 -15.96 -9.08
CA VAL A 69 -0.93 -15.37 -9.84
C VAL A 69 -2.13 -15.32 -8.93
N LEU A 70 -2.60 -14.10 -8.64
CA LEU A 70 -3.81 -13.85 -7.86
C LEU A 70 -4.93 -13.51 -8.85
N ASN A 71 -5.85 -14.44 -9.08
CA ASN A 71 -6.92 -14.27 -10.05
C ASN A 71 -8.11 -13.50 -9.45
N LYS A 72 -8.87 -12.84 -10.32
CA LYS A 72 -10.08 -12.06 -9.94
C LYS A 72 -11.22 -12.91 -9.37
N ASP A 73 -11.22 -14.21 -9.64
CA ASP A 73 -12.20 -15.18 -9.13
C ASP A 73 -11.79 -15.76 -7.76
N ASN A 74 -10.87 -15.07 -7.06
CA ASN A 74 -10.32 -15.48 -5.77
C ASN A 74 -9.51 -16.78 -5.80
N THR A 75 -9.12 -17.30 -6.96
CA THR A 75 -8.17 -18.42 -7.07
C THR A 75 -6.73 -17.92 -7.17
N TYR A 76 -5.76 -18.71 -6.73
CA TYR A 76 -4.34 -18.42 -6.94
C TYR A 76 -3.58 -19.61 -7.49
N GLU A 77 -2.53 -19.30 -8.25
CA GLU A 77 -1.57 -20.27 -8.76
C GLU A 77 -0.14 -19.88 -8.39
N MET A 78 0.66 -20.86 -7.96
CA MET A 78 2.10 -20.70 -7.80
C MET A 78 2.86 -21.33 -8.96
N LYS A 79 3.80 -20.59 -9.55
CA LYS A 79 4.65 -21.06 -10.66
C LYS A 79 6.11 -21.07 -10.25
N ASN A 80 6.83 -22.14 -10.60
CA ASN A 80 8.22 -22.40 -10.18
C ASN A 80 8.40 -22.26 -8.67
N TYR A 81 7.70 -23.11 -7.92
CA TYR A 81 7.61 -23.08 -6.46
C TYR A 81 8.96 -22.81 -5.76
N LEU A 82 8.93 -21.90 -4.79
CA LEU A 82 9.94 -21.71 -3.76
C LEU A 82 9.26 -21.85 -2.40
N PRO A 83 10.01 -22.17 -1.32
CA PRO A 83 9.44 -22.25 0.02
C PRO A 83 8.59 -21.01 0.36
N PHE A 84 7.29 -21.23 0.44
CA PHE A 84 6.27 -20.21 0.65
C PHE A 84 5.33 -20.65 1.78
N ILE A 85 4.42 -19.78 2.22
CA ILE A 85 3.51 -20.05 3.35
C ILE A 85 2.48 -21.15 3.08
N VAL A 86 2.23 -21.43 1.80
CA VAL A 86 1.40 -22.51 1.28
C VAL A 86 2.20 -23.30 0.24
N ARG A 87 1.78 -24.52 -0.09
CA ARG A 87 2.48 -25.44 -1.00
C ARG A 87 1.71 -25.71 -2.28
N ASN A 88 0.39 -25.74 -2.22
CA ASN A 88 -0.51 -26.02 -3.33
C ASN A 88 -1.28 -24.77 -3.74
N ASN A 89 -1.95 -24.85 -4.89
CA ASN A 89 -2.89 -23.83 -5.33
C ASN A 89 -4.15 -23.82 -4.44
N GLY A 90 -5.00 -22.81 -4.62
CA GLY A 90 -6.26 -22.73 -3.90
C GLY A 90 -6.91 -21.37 -4.05
N THR A 91 -7.49 -20.86 -2.97
CA THR A 91 -8.17 -19.56 -2.94
C THR A 91 -7.45 -18.52 -2.08
N TRP A 92 -7.65 -17.25 -2.41
CA TRP A 92 -7.07 -16.13 -1.69
C TRP A 92 -8.09 -15.02 -1.44
N GLN A 93 -7.84 -14.22 -0.41
CA GLN A 93 -8.62 -13.02 -0.11
C GLN A 93 -7.78 -12.03 0.70
N VAL A 94 -8.21 -10.78 0.71
CA VAL A 94 -7.67 -9.71 1.57
C VAL A 94 -8.60 -9.46 2.74
N ASP A 95 -8.08 -8.89 3.83
CA ASP A 95 -8.86 -8.56 5.01
C ASP A 95 -9.76 -7.33 4.81
N ASP A 96 -9.26 -6.31 4.12
CA ASP A 96 -10.01 -5.10 3.78
C ASP A 96 -9.71 -4.68 2.33
N PRO A 97 -10.72 -4.53 1.44
CA PRO A 97 -10.49 -4.12 0.05
C PRO A 97 -9.97 -2.68 -0.13
N LEU A 98 -10.22 -1.76 0.80
CA LEU A 98 -9.73 -0.38 0.75
C LEU A 98 -8.34 -0.28 1.39
N TYR A 99 -8.12 -0.99 2.51
CA TYR A 99 -6.89 -0.94 3.29
C TYR A 99 -6.33 -2.34 3.60
N PRO A 100 -5.88 -3.10 2.58
CA PRO A 100 -5.44 -4.47 2.77
C PRO A 100 -4.10 -4.53 3.50
N PHE A 101 -4.11 -5.11 4.71
CA PHE A 101 -2.89 -5.36 5.49
C PHE A 101 -2.53 -6.84 5.52
N HIS A 102 -3.47 -7.71 5.19
CA HIS A 102 -3.23 -9.13 5.17
C HIS A 102 -3.82 -9.81 3.97
N LEU A 103 -3.15 -10.88 3.58
CA LEU A 103 -3.64 -11.81 2.58
C LEU A 103 -3.80 -13.18 3.23
N SER A 104 -4.97 -13.78 3.03
CA SER A 104 -5.29 -15.12 3.51
C SER A 104 -5.28 -16.08 2.32
N PHE A 105 -4.58 -17.19 2.48
CA PHE A 105 -4.55 -18.29 1.51
C PHE A 105 -5.25 -19.51 2.09
N LYS A 106 -6.05 -20.17 1.28
CA LYS A 106 -6.64 -21.46 1.59
C LYS A 106 -6.24 -22.45 0.51
N GLU A 107 -5.43 -23.44 0.87
CA GLU A 107 -5.03 -24.50 -0.06
C GLU A 107 -6.24 -25.38 -0.40
N GLU A 108 -6.28 -25.85 -1.65
CA GLU A 108 -7.29 -26.79 -2.13
C GLU A 108 -7.27 -28.07 -1.27
N GLY A 109 -8.46 -28.57 -0.94
CA GLY A 109 -8.63 -29.75 -0.09
C GLY A 109 -8.36 -29.52 1.41
N THR A 110 -8.07 -28.29 1.83
CA THR A 110 -7.91 -27.95 3.25
C THR A 110 -9.01 -26.99 3.73
N ASN A 111 -9.31 -27.04 5.03
CA ASN A 111 -10.18 -26.08 5.70
C ASN A 111 -9.41 -25.04 6.53
N LYS A 112 -8.09 -24.94 6.33
CA LYS A 112 -7.24 -24.05 7.12
C LYS A 112 -6.84 -22.85 6.27
N ASP A 113 -7.11 -21.67 6.81
CA ASP A 113 -6.64 -20.42 6.22
C ASP A 113 -5.29 -20.05 6.83
N VAL A 114 -4.34 -19.67 5.97
CA VAL A 114 -3.02 -19.17 6.35
C VAL A 114 -2.98 -17.68 6.03
N LYS A 115 -2.87 -16.85 7.07
CA LYS A 115 -2.84 -15.39 6.97
C LYS A 115 -1.41 -14.87 7.04
N THR A 116 -1.08 -13.91 6.19
CA THR A 116 0.23 -13.22 6.16
C THR A 116 0.05 -11.72 6.06
N GLU A 117 0.98 -10.99 6.66
CA GLU A 117 1.06 -9.53 6.54
C GLU A 117 1.64 -9.15 5.18
N ILE A 118 0.99 -8.18 4.54
CA ILE A 118 1.39 -7.67 3.24
C ILE A 118 1.64 -6.16 3.29
N GLY A 119 2.49 -5.69 2.38
CA GLY A 119 2.60 -4.28 2.03
C GLY A 119 2.22 -4.07 0.57
N PHE A 120 1.35 -3.11 0.30
CA PHE A 120 0.94 -2.76 -1.06
C PHE A 120 1.32 -1.31 -1.37
N LEU A 121 2.46 -1.14 -2.03
CA LEU A 121 3.12 0.17 -2.20
C LEU A 121 3.34 0.46 -3.70
N THR A 122 3.49 1.74 -4.04
CA THR A 122 3.97 2.16 -5.37
C THR A 122 5.41 2.64 -5.22
N VAL A 123 6.33 2.02 -5.96
CA VAL A 123 7.75 2.40 -5.98
C VAL A 123 8.12 2.65 -7.43
N ASP A 124 8.65 3.84 -7.73
CA ASP A 124 9.01 4.27 -9.10
C ASP A 124 7.85 4.14 -10.11
N GLY A 125 6.62 4.42 -9.66
CA GLY A 125 5.40 4.30 -10.48
C GLY A 125 4.88 2.86 -10.66
N GLU A 126 5.58 1.85 -10.14
CA GLU A 126 5.18 0.44 -10.23
C GLU A 126 4.59 -0.05 -8.92
N ARG A 127 3.51 -0.86 -9.01
CA ARG A 127 2.96 -1.55 -7.83
C ARG A 127 3.92 -2.63 -7.33
N ARG A 128 4.09 -2.66 -6.02
CA ARG A 128 4.88 -3.64 -5.27
C ARG A 128 4.00 -4.29 -4.22
N LEU A 129 4.05 -5.62 -4.18
CA LEU A 129 3.47 -6.43 -3.13
C LEU A 129 4.60 -7.00 -2.30
N THR A 130 4.62 -6.74 -1.01
CA THR A 130 5.53 -7.40 -0.07
C THR A 130 4.75 -8.42 0.77
N ILE A 131 5.38 -9.55 1.08
CA ILE A 131 4.77 -10.60 1.89
C ILE A 131 5.77 -11.03 2.97
N LYS A 132 5.36 -10.98 4.23
CA LYS A 132 6.18 -11.45 5.37
C LYS A 132 5.87 -12.91 5.66
N LEU A 133 6.89 -13.76 5.65
CA LEU A 133 6.72 -15.20 5.81
C LEU A 133 7.84 -15.90 6.57
N SER A 134 7.49 -17.03 7.20
CA SER A 134 8.41 -17.92 7.91
C SER A 134 8.08 -19.38 7.55
N PRO A 135 8.51 -19.87 6.37
CA PRO A 135 8.17 -21.19 5.89
C PRO A 135 8.94 -22.24 6.70
N GLY A 136 8.25 -22.92 7.60
CA GLY A 136 8.75 -24.10 8.34
C GLY A 136 9.51 -23.85 9.64
N CYS A 137 10.04 -22.65 9.90
CA CYS A 137 10.71 -22.34 11.17
C CYS A 137 10.56 -20.86 11.56
N TYR A 138 10.18 -20.60 12.81
CA TYR A 138 9.89 -19.25 13.33
C TYR A 138 11.14 -18.36 13.50
N THR A 139 12.34 -18.94 13.47
CA THR A 139 13.60 -18.19 13.64
C THR A 139 13.99 -17.41 12.39
N ASN A 140 13.53 -17.82 11.20
CA ASN A 140 13.81 -17.13 9.95
C ASN A 140 12.57 -16.39 9.47
N LYS A 141 12.65 -15.06 9.48
CA LYS A 141 11.64 -14.17 8.93
C LYS A 141 12.09 -13.70 7.55
N TYR A 142 11.29 -13.97 6.54
CA TYR A 142 11.53 -13.53 5.19
C TYR A 142 10.59 -12.39 4.82
N LEU A 143 11.10 -11.47 3.99
CA LEU A 143 10.31 -10.47 3.29
C LEU A 143 10.49 -10.70 1.80
N TYR A 144 9.43 -11.16 1.14
CA TYR A 144 9.40 -11.35 -0.30
C TYR A 144 8.81 -10.10 -0.94
N THR A 145 9.52 -9.51 -1.90
CA THR A 145 9.06 -8.33 -2.64
C THR A 145 8.78 -8.70 -4.08
N PHE A 146 7.52 -8.55 -4.49
CA PHE A 146 7.05 -8.85 -5.82
C PHE A 146 6.84 -7.58 -6.64
N LYS A 147 7.07 -7.71 -7.95
CA LYS A 147 6.62 -6.74 -8.95
C LYS A 147 5.45 -7.33 -9.73
N GLN A 148 4.50 -6.48 -10.09
CA GLN A 148 3.46 -6.88 -11.02
C GLN A 148 4.08 -7.01 -12.42
N VAL A 149 3.85 -8.15 -13.07
CA VAL A 149 4.23 -8.35 -14.47
C VAL A 149 3.03 -7.96 -15.33
N ALA A 150 3.24 -7.04 -16.27
CA ALA A 150 2.23 -6.73 -17.27
C ALA A 150 1.85 -8.02 -18.02
N LYS A 151 0.56 -8.19 -18.28
CA LYS A 151 0.00 -9.36 -18.95
C LYS A 151 0.40 -9.39 -20.42
#